data_AF-A0A496LTD8-F1
#
_entry.id   AF-A0A496LTD8-F1
#
_cell.length_a   1.000
_cell.length_b   1.000
_cell.length_c   1.000
_cell.angle_alpha   90.00
_cell.angle_beta   90.00
_cell.angle_gamma   90.00
#
_symmetry.space_group_name_H-M   'P 1'
#
loop_
_entity.id
_entity.type
_entity.pdbx_description
1 polymer ?
#
loop_
_entity_poly.entity_id
_entity_poly.type
_entity_poly.pdbx_seq_one_letter_code
_entity_poly.pdbx_strand_id
1 'polypeptide(L)'
;MLSKLITKISNRSNFYYFDTAMKDGRKTTVRYCLFTDDESEARTLASKIKAKVNLTLMQRIARKPASLALLIRNQRRSKEDADSFIKANKLFLDICEYKSLFQSAVAEFYNVTLYQEQSTPALETPSIIQKDTQKPKRHLSFEKIAKRYIQTECEKLKSSDKTKGYYVKTGKILDEFFKNKDMSELDYNSAENFQSHLLKTQKLHKKTVNNYISYSKRLFDYAIRINEVASNPFKTLTSFKITAEEKSPKDNFTMGELGLVFDTDRLDLRNYMMFALYTGLRLNEIWQLDGMSIDEREGVKFINVKTAKQKGGAVKYRQIPIH
;
A
#
# COMPACT_ATOMS: atom_id res chain seq x y z
N MET A 1 -11.32 32.65 -13.91
CA MET A 1 -11.45 32.09 -12.54
C MET A 1 -10.61 30.80 -12.36
N LEU A 2 -9.30 30.82 -12.68
CA LEU A 2 -8.42 29.64 -12.55
C LEU A 2 -7.66 29.58 -11.20
N SER A 3 -7.70 30.66 -10.41
CA SER A 3 -6.92 30.79 -9.16
C SER A 3 -7.35 29.89 -8.00
N LYS A 4 -8.50 29.21 -8.09
CA LYS A 4 -9.02 28.34 -7.02
C LYS A 4 -8.74 26.85 -7.21
N LEU A 5 -8.17 26.44 -8.34
CA LEU A 5 -7.93 25.02 -8.63
C LEU A 5 -6.60 24.51 -8.10
N ILE A 6 -5.63 25.40 -7.87
CA ILE A 6 -4.31 25.01 -7.37
C ILE A 6 -3.98 25.69 -6.05
N THR A 7 -3.20 25.03 -5.21
CA THR A 7 -2.72 25.59 -3.94
C THR A 7 -1.31 25.08 -3.65
N LYS A 8 -0.42 25.97 -3.22
CA LYS A 8 0.89 25.61 -2.65
C LYS A 8 0.68 25.26 -1.18
N ILE A 9 0.97 24.02 -0.79
CA ILE A 9 0.86 23.58 0.61
C ILE A 9 2.18 23.88 1.32
N SER A 10 2.13 24.46 2.52
CA SER A 10 3.33 24.70 3.33
C SER A 10 4.11 23.39 3.55
N ASN A 11 5.44 23.48 3.49
CA ASN A 11 6.36 22.34 3.62
C ASN A 11 6.26 21.29 2.49
N ARG A 12 5.73 21.63 1.31
CA ARG A 12 5.76 20.78 0.11
C ARG A 12 6.29 21.54 -1.10
N SER A 13 7.13 20.89 -1.90
CA SER A 13 7.75 21.49 -3.08
C SER A 13 6.73 21.78 -4.19
N ASN A 14 5.73 20.92 -4.38
CA ASN A 14 4.87 20.97 -5.57
C ASN A 14 3.51 21.64 -5.30
N PHE A 15 2.89 22.17 -6.36
CA PHE A 15 1.49 22.61 -6.34
C PHE A 15 0.51 21.43 -6.29
N TYR A 16 -0.63 21.65 -5.66
CA TYR A 16 -1.70 20.66 -5.52
C TYR A 16 -2.99 21.14 -6.17
N TYR A 17 -3.66 20.25 -6.90
CA TYR A 17 -4.95 20.44 -7.52
C TYR A 17 -6.09 20.06 -6.58
N PHE A 18 -7.14 20.90 -6.54
CA PHE A 18 -8.34 20.69 -5.76
C PHE A 18 -9.60 20.84 -6.61
N ASP A 19 -10.51 19.89 -6.49
CA ASP A 19 -11.86 19.94 -7.08
C ASP A 19 -12.83 19.04 -6.29
N THR A 20 -14.06 18.88 -6.76
CA THR A 20 -15.08 18.04 -6.13
C THR A 20 -15.46 16.85 -7.02
N ALA A 21 -15.50 15.67 -6.42
CA ALA A 21 -16.01 14.44 -7.02
C ALA A 21 -17.08 13.80 -6.12
N MET A 22 -17.70 12.73 -6.59
CA MET A 22 -18.61 11.88 -5.81
C MET A 22 -17.91 10.62 -5.38
N LYS A 23 -18.14 10.20 -4.14
CA LYS A 23 -17.74 8.89 -3.62
C LYS A 23 -18.88 8.36 -2.76
N ASP A 24 -19.40 7.19 -3.10
CA ASP A 24 -20.49 6.53 -2.35
C ASP A 24 -21.70 7.46 -2.15
N GLY A 25 -22.07 8.22 -3.18
CA GLY A 25 -23.20 9.17 -3.14
C GLY A 25 -22.94 10.46 -2.35
N ARG A 26 -21.73 10.69 -1.81
CA ARG A 26 -21.36 11.90 -1.08
C ARG A 26 -20.32 12.73 -1.85
N LYS A 27 -20.42 14.06 -1.74
CA LYS A 27 -19.41 14.97 -2.27
C LYS A 27 -18.11 14.79 -1.50
N THR A 28 -17.00 14.70 -2.22
CA THR A 28 -15.66 14.60 -1.65
C THR A 28 -14.71 15.49 -2.41
N THR A 29 -13.75 16.09 -1.69
CA THR A 29 -12.71 16.91 -2.30
C THR A 29 -11.62 16.01 -2.87
N VAL A 30 -11.35 16.12 -4.17
CA VAL A 30 -10.16 15.52 -4.77
C VAL A 30 -8.95 16.41 -4.49
N ARG A 31 -7.84 15.78 -4.11
CA ARG A 31 -6.57 16.46 -3.87
C ARG A 31 -5.45 15.68 -4.55
N TYR A 32 -4.87 16.27 -5.60
CA TYR A 32 -3.80 15.63 -6.37
C TYR A 32 -2.55 16.50 -6.46
N CYS A 33 -1.37 15.87 -6.41
CA CYS A 33 -0.10 16.55 -6.65
C CYS A 33 0.03 16.84 -8.15
N LEU A 34 0.41 18.05 -8.52
CA LEU A 34 0.64 18.42 -9.92
C LEU A 34 2.07 18.15 -10.39
N PHE A 35 2.97 17.74 -9.49
CA PHE A 35 4.36 17.37 -9.80
C PHE A 35 5.25 18.48 -10.35
N THR A 36 4.81 19.73 -10.25
CA THR A 36 5.60 20.92 -10.58
C THR A 36 5.54 21.93 -9.42
N ASP A 37 6.65 22.63 -9.22
CA ASP A 37 6.76 23.79 -8.33
C ASP A 37 6.60 25.13 -9.07
N ASP A 38 6.51 25.10 -10.41
CA ASP A 38 6.18 26.24 -11.28
C ASP A 38 4.67 26.50 -11.32
N GLU A 39 4.29 27.75 -11.08
CA GLU A 39 2.89 28.13 -10.96
C GLU A 39 2.16 28.16 -12.33
N SER A 40 2.85 28.58 -13.39
CA SER A 40 2.27 28.67 -14.74
C SER A 40 1.97 27.28 -15.31
N GLU A 41 2.92 26.37 -15.15
CA GLU A 41 2.80 24.96 -15.49
C GLU A 41 1.68 24.30 -14.70
N ALA A 42 1.63 24.52 -13.38
CA ALA A 42 0.57 24.02 -12.51
C ALA A 42 -0.83 24.52 -12.95
N ARG A 43 -0.96 25.82 -13.28
CA ARG A 43 -2.22 26.40 -13.78
C ARG A 43 -2.64 25.80 -15.11
N THR A 44 -1.68 25.57 -16.01
CA THR A 44 -1.94 24.99 -17.32
C THR A 44 -2.43 23.55 -17.20
N LEU A 45 -1.73 22.73 -16.41
CA LEU A 45 -2.13 21.34 -16.13
C LEU A 45 -3.49 21.26 -15.43
N ALA A 46 -3.73 22.08 -14.40
CA ALA A 46 -5.02 22.16 -13.71
C ALA A 46 -6.18 22.49 -14.66
N SER A 47 -5.96 23.41 -15.61
CA SER A 47 -6.94 23.78 -16.63
C SER A 47 -7.24 22.63 -17.57
N LYS A 48 -6.21 21.90 -18.03
CA LYS A 48 -6.38 20.71 -18.88
C LYS A 48 -7.17 19.61 -18.16
N ILE A 49 -6.84 19.31 -16.90
CA ILE A 49 -7.57 18.35 -16.07
C ILE A 49 -9.04 18.73 -15.99
N LYS A 50 -9.34 20.00 -15.65
CA LYS A 50 -10.71 20.48 -15.48
C LYS A 50 -11.49 20.44 -16.81
N ALA A 51 -10.87 20.81 -17.92
CA ALA A 51 -11.48 20.74 -19.24
C ALA A 51 -11.87 19.31 -19.62
N LYS A 52 -11.00 18.32 -19.36
CA LYS A 52 -11.24 16.90 -19.66
C LYS A 52 -12.39 16.32 -18.83
N VAL A 53 -12.45 16.69 -17.54
CA VAL A 53 -13.57 16.35 -16.65
C VAL A 53 -14.87 16.96 -17.15
N ASN A 54 -14.86 18.25 -17.50
CA ASN A 54 -16.04 18.95 -17.97
C ASN A 54 -16.56 18.36 -19.28
N LEU A 55 -15.66 18.06 -20.23
CA LEU A 55 -16.00 17.40 -21.49
C LEU A 55 -16.68 16.05 -21.26
N THR A 56 -16.13 15.22 -20.37
CA THR A 56 -16.68 13.89 -20.04
C THR A 56 -18.10 14.00 -19.46
N LEU A 57 -18.33 14.95 -18.55
CA LEU A 57 -19.65 15.21 -17.99
C LEU A 57 -20.65 15.66 -19.06
N MET A 58 -20.24 16.54 -19.98
CA MET A 58 -21.12 16.99 -21.07
C MET A 58 -21.48 15.85 -22.04
N GLN A 59 -20.50 15.02 -22.40
CA GLN A 59 -20.75 13.84 -23.24
C GLN A 59 -21.70 12.85 -22.58
N ARG A 60 -21.61 12.66 -21.24
CA ARG A 60 -22.53 11.81 -20.49
C ARG A 60 -23.96 12.31 -20.57
N ILE A 61 -24.19 13.62 -20.43
CA ILE A 61 -25.53 14.21 -20.55
C ILE A 61 -26.11 13.99 -21.95
N ALA A 62 -25.30 14.16 -22.99
CA ALA A 62 -25.73 13.97 -24.36
C ALA A 62 -26.09 12.51 -24.69
N ARG A 63 -25.36 11.54 -24.11
CA ARG A 63 -25.54 10.10 -24.40
C ARG A 63 -26.57 9.41 -23.49
N LYS A 64 -26.61 9.76 -22.21
CA LYS A 64 -27.48 9.17 -21.18
C LYS A 64 -27.94 10.24 -20.19
N PRO A 65 -28.94 11.06 -20.56
CA PRO A 65 -29.39 12.16 -19.71
C PRO A 65 -30.07 11.61 -18.45
N ALA A 66 -29.72 12.18 -17.29
CA ALA A 66 -30.38 11.85 -16.02
C ALA A 66 -31.86 12.29 -15.99
N SER A 67 -32.22 13.28 -16.82
CA SER A 67 -33.60 13.71 -17.04
C SER A 67 -33.74 14.45 -18.37
N LEU A 68 -34.94 14.42 -18.95
CA LEU A 68 -35.27 15.16 -20.18
C LEU A 68 -35.03 16.68 -20.00
N ALA A 69 -35.35 17.21 -18.81
CA ALA A 69 -35.11 18.61 -18.47
C ALA A 69 -33.63 18.99 -18.52
N LEU A 70 -32.73 18.10 -18.08
CA LEU A 70 -31.29 18.33 -18.12
C LEU A 70 -30.77 18.33 -19.56
N LEU A 71 -31.29 17.45 -20.41
CA LEU A 71 -30.95 17.40 -21.84
C LEU A 71 -31.38 18.69 -22.57
N ILE A 72 -32.61 19.14 -22.36
CA ILE A 72 -33.15 20.37 -22.96
C ILE A 72 -32.32 21.58 -22.54
N ARG A 73 -31.96 21.68 -21.24
CA ARG A 73 -31.08 22.76 -20.74
C ARG A 73 -29.70 22.72 -21.40
N ASN A 74 -29.13 21.53 -21.60
CA ASN A 74 -27.84 21.38 -22.27
C ASN A 74 -27.91 21.78 -23.76
N GLN A 75 -29.01 21.47 -24.46
CA GLN A 75 -29.22 21.84 -25.87
C GLN A 75 -29.49 23.33 -26.08
N ARG A 76 -30.14 24.00 -25.12
CA ARG A 76 -30.43 25.44 -25.16
C ARG A 76 -29.28 26.33 -24.72
N ARG A 77 -28.13 25.74 -24.35
CA ARG A 77 -26.96 26.45 -23.86
C ARG A 77 -26.36 27.32 -24.97
N SER A 78 -26.68 28.61 -25.01
CA SER A 78 -26.05 29.57 -25.92
C SER A 78 -24.74 30.06 -25.31
N LYS A 79 -23.60 29.60 -25.83
CA LYS A 79 -22.24 30.08 -25.47
C LYS A 79 -21.83 30.04 -23.98
N GLU A 80 -22.62 29.48 -23.06
CA GLU A 80 -22.19 29.38 -21.67
C GLU A 80 -20.99 28.43 -21.54
N ASP A 81 -20.02 28.82 -20.71
CA ASP A 81 -18.88 27.99 -20.34
C ASP A 81 -19.39 26.68 -19.71
N ALA A 82 -18.89 25.55 -20.19
CA ALA A 82 -19.25 24.22 -19.70
C ALA A 82 -19.08 24.12 -18.18
N ASP A 83 -18.08 24.82 -17.62
CA ASP A 83 -17.84 24.85 -16.18
C ASP A 83 -19.01 25.48 -15.39
N SER A 84 -19.59 26.57 -15.91
CA SER A 84 -20.73 27.26 -15.28
C SER A 84 -21.99 26.37 -15.30
N PHE A 85 -22.24 25.71 -16.42
CA PHE A 85 -23.38 24.79 -16.56
C PHE A 85 -23.26 23.59 -15.60
N ILE A 86 -22.06 23.01 -15.49
CA ILE A 86 -21.77 21.90 -14.57
C ILE A 86 -22.00 22.30 -13.12
N LYS A 87 -21.51 23.49 -12.72
CA LYS A 87 -21.69 24.02 -11.36
C LYS A 87 -23.16 24.27 -11.03
N ALA A 88 -23.89 24.93 -11.95
CA ALA A 88 -25.30 25.24 -11.76
C ALA A 88 -26.15 23.97 -11.58
N ASN A 89 -25.83 22.92 -12.32
CA ASN A 89 -26.55 21.63 -12.26
C ASN A 89 -25.93 20.64 -11.26
N LYS A 90 -24.93 21.04 -10.45
CA LYS A 90 -24.28 20.22 -9.43
C LYS A 90 -23.84 18.85 -9.96
N LEU A 91 -23.21 18.84 -11.14
CA LEU A 91 -22.76 17.62 -11.79
C LEU A 91 -21.33 17.27 -11.36
N PHE A 92 -21.11 16.00 -11.06
CA PHE A 92 -19.84 15.50 -10.55
C PHE A 92 -19.55 14.10 -11.12
N LEU A 93 -18.27 13.79 -11.33
CA LEU A 93 -17.82 12.44 -11.65
C LEU A 93 -17.62 11.61 -10.39
N ASP A 94 -17.68 10.29 -10.54
CA ASP A 94 -17.20 9.38 -9.51
C ASP A 94 -15.69 9.54 -9.30
N ILE A 95 -15.21 9.31 -8.08
CA ILE A 95 -13.81 9.50 -7.70
C ILE A 95 -12.84 8.62 -8.51
N CYS A 96 -13.24 7.40 -8.88
CA CYS A 96 -12.41 6.50 -9.69
C CYS A 96 -12.29 7.01 -11.13
N GLU A 97 -13.39 7.48 -11.70
CA GLU A 97 -13.42 8.07 -13.04
C GLU A 97 -12.62 9.37 -13.08
N TYR A 98 -12.80 10.23 -12.08
CA TYR A 98 -12.03 11.46 -11.93
C TYR A 98 -10.54 11.15 -11.89
N LYS A 99 -10.12 10.16 -11.09
CA LYS A 99 -8.72 9.73 -10.99
C LYS A 99 -8.15 9.29 -12.34
N SER A 100 -8.92 8.54 -13.14
CA SER A 100 -8.51 8.09 -14.47
C SER A 100 -8.27 9.28 -15.42
N LEU A 101 -9.18 10.25 -15.44
CA LEU A 101 -9.03 11.46 -16.26
C LEU A 101 -7.86 12.32 -15.80
N PHE A 102 -7.65 12.46 -14.48
CA PHE A 102 -6.49 13.13 -13.91
C PHE A 102 -5.19 12.47 -14.38
N GLN A 103 -5.07 11.15 -14.24
CA GLN A 103 -3.91 10.39 -14.70
C GLN A 103 -3.66 10.63 -16.18
N SER A 104 -4.69 10.52 -17.02
CA SER A 104 -4.56 10.72 -18.47
C SER A 104 -4.11 12.14 -18.82
N ALA A 105 -4.63 13.16 -18.15
CA ALA A 105 -4.22 14.55 -18.39
C ALA A 105 -2.77 14.83 -17.94
N VAL A 106 -2.35 14.28 -16.80
CA VAL A 106 -0.96 14.40 -16.31
C VAL A 106 0.02 13.72 -17.26
N ALA A 107 -0.31 12.52 -17.72
CA ALA A 107 0.50 11.77 -18.66
C ALA A 107 0.71 12.50 -19.98
N GLU A 108 -0.39 12.97 -20.57
CA GLU A 108 -0.37 13.80 -21.78
C GLU A 108 0.45 15.09 -21.59
N PHE A 109 0.35 15.71 -20.42
CA PHE A 109 1.05 16.96 -20.13
C PHE A 109 2.56 16.79 -19.95
N TYR A 110 2.98 15.77 -19.20
CA TYR A 110 4.39 15.47 -18.96
C TYR A 110 5.03 14.64 -20.08
N ASN A 111 4.27 14.35 -21.13
CA ASN A 111 4.66 13.43 -22.20
C ASN A 111 5.18 12.09 -21.65
N VAL A 112 4.53 11.61 -20.58
CA VAL A 112 4.82 10.30 -19.98
C VAL A 112 3.71 9.35 -20.36
N THR A 113 4.07 8.16 -20.78
CA THR A 113 3.09 7.09 -20.96
C THR A 113 2.50 6.75 -19.60
N LEU A 114 1.17 6.83 -19.49
CA LEU A 114 0.52 6.11 -18.40
C LEU A 114 0.96 4.66 -18.50
N TYR A 115 1.38 4.08 -17.38
CA TYR A 115 1.53 2.65 -17.28
C TYR A 115 0.13 2.02 -17.43
N GLN A 116 -0.23 1.80 -18.68
CA GLN A 116 -1.23 0.86 -19.14
C GLN A 116 -0.45 -0.41 -19.43
N GLU A 117 -0.75 -1.51 -18.74
CA GLU A 117 -0.31 -2.83 -19.20
C GLU A 117 -1.01 -3.10 -20.53
N GLN A 118 -0.39 -2.79 -21.67
CA GLN A 118 -0.82 -3.26 -22.98
C GLN A 118 0.39 -3.49 -23.91
N SER A 119 0.58 -4.79 -24.23
CA SER A 119 0.95 -5.35 -25.56
C SER A 119 1.85 -4.54 -26.49
N THR A 120 3.08 -5.02 -26.67
CA THR A 120 4.03 -4.64 -27.73
C THR A 120 3.51 -4.94 -29.15
N PRO A 121 3.76 -4.07 -30.15
CA PRO A 121 3.30 -4.25 -31.54
C PRO A 121 4.30 -4.99 -32.46
N ALA A 122 3.70 -5.86 -33.30
CA ALA A 122 4.05 -6.40 -34.62
C ALA A 122 5.50 -6.34 -35.17
N LEU A 123 6.08 -7.54 -35.35
CA LEU A 123 6.82 -7.90 -36.56
C LEU A 123 5.83 -8.56 -37.53
N GLU A 124 6.03 -8.29 -38.81
CA GLU A 124 5.14 -8.57 -39.94
C GLU A 124 4.65 -10.02 -40.02
N THR A 125 3.35 -10.18 -40.29
CA THR A 125 2.68 -11.44 -40.59
C THR A 125 3.23 -12.13 -41.84
N PRO A 126 3.15 -13.48 -41.86
CA PRO A 126 2.27 -14.10 -42.84
C PRO A 126 1.13 -14.89 -42.18
N SER A 127 -0.07 -14.51 -42.62
CA SER A 127 -1.30 -15.29 -42.82
C SER A 127 -1.50 -16.64 -42.10
N ILE A 128 -2.57 -16.65 -41.30
CA ILE A 128 -3.63 -17.67 -41.20
C ILE A 128 -3.17 -19.10 -40.86
N ILE A 129 -3.52 -19.55 -39.64
CA ILE A 129 -4.44 -20.68 -39.40
C ILE A 129 -4.96 -20.53 -37.96
N GLN A 130 -6.27 -20.36 -37.84
CA GLN A 130 -6.98 -20.58 -36.58
C GLN A 130 -6.76 -22.03 -36.16
N LYS A 131 -6.11 -22.26 -35.03
CA LYS A 131 -6.26 -23.50 -34.27
C LYS A 131 -6.63 -23.15 -32.84
N ASP A 132 -7.93 -23.18 -32.64
CA ASP A 132 -8.56 -23.50 -31.38
C ASP A 132 -7.79 -24.64 -30.69
N THR A 133 -7.11 -24.33 -29.60
CA THR A 133 -6.60 -25.32 -28.65
C THR A 133 -6.49 -24.64 -27.29
N GLN A 134 -7.57 -24.76 -26.51
CA GLN A 134 -7.52 -24.61 -25.06
C GLN A 134 -6.40 -25.49 -24.50
N LYS A 135 -5.27 -24.88 -24.11
CA LYS A 135 -4.33 -25.47 -23.16
C LYS A 135 -4.64 -24.87 -21.79
N PRO A 136 -4.78 -25.67 -20.73
CA PRO A 136 -5.04 -25.14 -19.40
C PRO A 136 -3.83 -24.30 -18.97
N LYS A 137 -4.05 -23.00 -18.73
CA LYS A 137 -3.06 -22.16 -18.04
C LYS A 137 -2.77 -22.81 -16.69
N ARG A 138 -1.58 -23.39 -16.53
CA ARG A 138 -1.08 -23.80 -15.21
C ARG A 138 -0.90 -22.53 -14.38
N HIS A 139 -1.91 -22.15 -13.60
CA HIS A 139 -1.80 -21.05 -12.66
C HIS A 139 -0.69 -21.32 -11.64
N LEU A 140 0.12 -20.30 -11.38
CA LEU A 140 1.22 -20.39 -10.43
C LEU A 140 0.65 -20.47 -9.01
N SER A 141 1.19 -21.37 -8.17
CA SER A 141 0.74 -21.48 -6.78
C SER A 141 1.12 -20.24 -5.96
N PHE A 142 0.39 -19.96 -4.88
CA PHE A 142 0.67 -18.84 -3.98
C PHE A 142 2.04 -18.94 -3.32
N GLU A 143 2.50 -20.15 -2.97
CA GLU A 143 3.85 -20.36 -2.47
C GLU A 143 4.91 -19.95 -3.51
N LYS A 144 4.69 -20.30 -4.79
CA LYS A 144 5.59 -19.90 -5.87
C LYS A 144 5.59 -18.38 -6.09
N ILE A 145 4.42 -17.74 -6.06
CA ILE A 145 4.31 -16.27 -6.09
C ILE A 145 5.07 -15.65 -4.91
N ALA A 146 4.94 -16.21 -3.70
CA ALA A 146 5.63 -15.72 -2.52
C ALA A 146 7.16 -15.86 -2.65
N LYS A 147 7.66 -16.99 -3.15
CA LYS A 147 9.10 -17.19 -3.42
C LYS A 147 9.62 -16.17 -4.43
N ARG A 148 8.88 -15.94 -5.52
CA ARG A 148 9.24 -14.94 -6.54
C ARG A 148 9.23 -13.53 -5.95
N TYR A 149 8.20 -13.17 -5.18
CA TYR A 149 8.12 -11.87 -4.49
C TYR A 149 9.33 -11.65 -3.58
N ILE A 150 9.80 -12.68 -2.89
CA ILE A 150 10.97 -12.59 -2.03
C ILE A 150 12.23 -12.30 -2.84
N GLN A 151 12.46 -13.06 -3.92
CA GLN A 151 13.60 -12.91 -4.80
C GLN A 151 13.63 -11.56 -5.53
N THR A 152 12.47 -10.94 -5.81
CA THR A 152 12.45 -9.67 -6.55
C THR A 152 12.24 -8.46 -5.64
N GLU A 153 11.16 -8.43 -4.87
CA GLU A 153 10.72 -7.23 -4.17
C GLU A 153 11.34 -7.13 -2.77
N CYS A 154 11.41 -8.25 -2.03
CA CYS A 154 12.04 -8.22 -0.70
C CYS A 154 13.54 -7.92 -0.77
N GLU A 155 14.24 -8.33 -1.82
CA GLU A 155 15.65 -7.99 -2.04
C GLU A 155 15.84 -6.49 -2.25
N LYS A 156 15.06 -5.87 -3.15
CA LYS A 156 15.05 -4.41 -3.35
C LYS A 156 14.75 -3.65 -2.06
N LEU A 157 13.78 -4.15 -1.30
CA LEU A 157 13.33 -3.55 -0.05
C LEU A 157 14.25 -3.88 1.15
N LYS A 158 15.31 -4.68 0.96
CA LYS A 158 16.20 -5.18 2.02
C LYS A 158 15.43 -5.74 3.22
N SER A 159 14.38 -6.51 2.93
CA SER A 159 13.50 -7.08 3.96
C SER A 159 14.23 -8.13 4.80
N SER A 160 13.95 -8.15 6.11
CA SER A 160 14.50 -9.17 7.02
C SER A 160 14.06 -10.59 6.66
N ASP A 161 14.85 -11.60 7.03
CA ASP A 161 14.50 -13.01 6.79
C ASP A 161 13.24 -13.43 7.54
N LYS A 162 12.99 -12.83 8.72
CA LYS A 162 11.71 -12.98 9.42
C LYS A 162 10.54 -12.56 8.54
N THR A 163 10.64 -11.40 7.88
CA THR A 163 9.60 -10.90 6.96
C THR A 163 9.45 -11.81 5.74
N LYS A 164 10.56 -12.28 5.15
CA LYS A 164 10.53 -13.24 4.04
C LYS A 164 9.82 -14.53 4.43
N GLY A 165 10.12 -15.07 5.61
CA GLY A 165 9.49 -16.27 6.16
C GLY A 165 7.96 -16.13 6.32
N TYR A 166 7.47 -14.95 6.71
CA TYR A 166 6.03 -14.68 6.75
C TYR A 166 5.36 -14.76 5.37
N TYR A 167 5.99 -14.28 4.30
CA TYR A 167 5.43 -14.39 2.96
C TYR A 167 5.34 -15.86 2.52
N VAL A 168 6.39 -16.66 2.71
CA VAL A 168 6.37 -18.10 2.38
C VAL A 168 5.26 -18.81 3.15
N LYS A 169 5.17 -18.57 4.47
CA LYS A 169 4.13 -19.17 5.32
C LYS A 169 2.73 -18.77 4.87
N THR A 170 2.52 -17.50 4.54
CA THR A 170 1.22 -17.00 4.06
C THR A 170 0.86 -17.65 2.72
N GLY A 171 1.82 -17.76 1.79
CA GLY A 171 1.61 -18.44 0.51
C GLY A 171 1.17 -19.89 0.67
N LYS A 172 1.80 -20.65 1.57
CA LYS A 172 1.40 -22.05 1.87
C LYS A 172 -0.01 -22.16 2.43
N ILE A 173 -0.37 -21.29 3.36
CA ILE A 173 -1.72 -21.28 3.96
C ILE A 173 -2.78 -20.92 2.91
N LEU A 174 -2.46 -20.01 1.99
CA LEU A 174 -3.35 -19.67 0.87
C LEU A 174 -3.50 -20.86 -0.09
N ASP A 175 -2.39 -21.52 -0.46
CA ASP A 175 -2.41 -22.72 -1.31
C ASP A 175 -3.29 -23.82 -0.69
N GLU A 176 -3.15 -24.07 0.61
CA GLU A 176 -3.95 -25.07 1.32
C GLU A 176 -5.45 -24.73 1.32
N PHE A 177 -5.80 -23.48 1.64
CA PHE A 177 -7.19 -23.05 1.72
C PHE A 177 -7.88 -22.99 0.35
N PHE A 178 -7.16 -22.55 -0.68
CA PHE A 178 -7.68 -22.37 -2.04
C PHE A 178 -7.27 -23.50 -3.01
N LYS A 179 -6.81 -24.65 -2.51
CA LYS A 179 -6.25 -25.77 -3.30
C LYS A 179 -7.07 -26.20 -4.54
N ASN A 180 -8.38 -26.00 -4.52
CA ASN A 180 -9.31 -26.40 -5.58
C ASN A 180 -10.01 -25.21 -6.26
N LYS A 181 -9.49 -24.00 -6.08
CA LYS A 181 -10.01 -22.78 -6.71
C LYS A 181 -8.95 -22.16 -7.59
N ASP A 182 -9.36 -21.73 -8.77
CA ASP A 182 -8.49 -20.93 -9.61
C ASP A 182 -8.26 -19.54 -8.97
N MET A 183 -7.04 -19.05 -9.04
CA MET A 183 -6.68 -17.77 -8.44
C MET A 183 -7.44 -16.60 -9.06
N SER A 184 -7.80 -16.72 -10.35
CA SER A 184 -8.55 -15.71 -11.10
C SER A 184 -10.03 -15.62 -10.69
N GLU A 185 -10.57 -16.67 -10.08
CA GLU A 185 -11.95 -16.72 -9.58
C GLU A 185 -12.11 -16.12 -8.18
N LEU A 186 -11.00 -15.73 -7.54
CA LEU A 186 -11.02 -15.23 -6.17
C LEU A 186 -11.53 -13.80 -6.10
N ASP A 187 -12.60 -13.64 -5.36
CA ASP A 187 -13.32 -12.39 -5.13
C ASP A 187 -13.27 -11.96 -3.65
N TYR A 188 -13.93 -10.85 -3.33
CA TYR A 188 -13.99 -10.33 -1.97
C TYR A 188 -14.56 -11.36 -0.97
N ASN A 189 -15.61 -12.10 -1.36
CA ASN A 189 -16.21 -13.14 -0.51
C ASN A 189 -15.22 -14.27 -0.21
N SER A 190 -14.39 -14.66 -1.19
CA SER A 190 -13.31 -15.63 -0.98
C SER A 190 -12.30 -15.14 0.07
N ALA A 191 -11.96 -13.85 0.07
CA ALA A 191 -11.08 -13.25 1.07
C ALA A 191 -11.71 -13.15 2.47
N GLU A 192 -13.00 -12.82 2.58
CA GLU A 192 -13.74 -12.84 3.86
C GLU A 192 -13.85 -14.25 4.44
N ASN A 193 -14.10 -15.24 3.59
CA ASN A 193 -14.14 -16.65 4.00
C ASN A 193 -12.78 -17.12 4.50
N PHE A 194 -11.70 -16.74 3.83
CA PHE A 194 -10.34 -17.03 4.31
C PHE A 194 -10.08 -16.38 5.68
N GLN A 195 -10.39 -15.10 5.84
CA GLN A 195 -10.24 -14.39 7.11
C GLN A 195 -11.05 -15.05 8.23
N SER A 196 -12.29 -15.44 7.95
CA SER A 196 -13.18 -16.14 8.87
C SER A 196 -12.67 -17.53 9.23
N HIS A 197 -12.14 -18.28 8.27
CA HIS A 197 -11.54 -19.59 8.50
C HIS A 197 -10.33 -19.51 9.45
N LEU A 198 -9.42 -18.56 9.22
CA LEU A 198 -8.26 -18.35 10.08
C LEU A 198 -8.68 -18.03 11.54
N LEU A 199 -9.73 -17.23 11.71
CA LEU A 199 -10.22 -16.85 13.04
C LEU A 199 -11.03 -17.97 13.72
N LYS A 200 -12.00 -18.56 13.02
CA LYS A 200 -13.01 -19.46 13.62
C LYS A 200 -12.58 -20.91 13.59
N THR A 201 -12.02 -21.37 12.46
CA THR A 201 -11.63 -22.77 12.27
C THR A 201 -10.24 -23.04 12.82
N GLN A 202 -9.25 -22.23 12.41
CA GLN A 202 -7.88 -22.36 12.92
C GLN A 202 -7.67 -21.71 14.29
N LYS A 203 -8.69 -21.01 14.82
CA LYS A 203 -8.69 -20.38 16.14
C LYS A 203 -7.48 -19.45 16.37
N LEU A 204 -7.02 -18.80 15.31
CA LEU A 204 -5.87 -17.89 15.40
C LEU A 204 -6.28 -16.57 16.06
N HIS A 205 -5.36 -16.00 16.84
CA HIS A 205 -5.56 -14.68 17.42
C HIS A 205 -5.76 -13.60 16.33
N LYS A 206 -6.67 -12.65 16.56
CA LYS A 206 -7.03 -11.56 15.62
C LYS A 206 -5.81 -10.85 15.03
N LYS A 207 -4.78 -10.59 15.85
CA LYS A 207 -3.52 -9.97 15.39
C LYS A 207 -2.80 -10.82 14.34
N THR A 208 -2.75 -12.13 14.55
CA THR A 208 -2.12 -13.08 13.63
C THR A 208 -2.91 -13.15 12.33
N VAL A 209 -4.24 -13.18 12.40
CA VAL A 209 -5.10 -13.12 11.22
C VAL A 209 -4.86 -11.84 10.43
N ASN A 210 -4.91 -10.67 11.08
CA ASN A 210 -4.64 -9.38 10.43
C ASN A 210 -3.25 -9.34 9.77
N ASN A 211 -2.24 -9.95 10.38
CA ASN A 211 -0.92 -10.06 9.78
C ASN A 211 -0.98 -10.89 8.49
N TYR A 212 -1.58 -12.09 8.51
CA TYR A 212 -1.72 -12.91 7.30
C TYR A 212 -2.50 -12.18 6.21
N ILE A 213 -3.61 -11.52 6.53
CA ILE A 213 -4.35 -10.70 5.56
C ILE A 213 -3.47 -9.58 4.97
N SER A 214 -2.63 -8.93 5.79
CA SER A 214 -1.69 -7.92 5.30
C SER A 214 -0.66 -8.50 4.31
N TYR A 215 -0.14 -9.69 4.59
CA TYR A 215 0.78 -10.40 3.69
C TYR A 215 0.06 -10.87 2.41
N SER A 216 -1.15 -11.45 2.52
CA SER A 216 -1.97 -11.85 1.37
C SER A 216 -2.24 -10.67 0.45
N LYS A 217 -2.63 -9.51 1.00
CA LYS A 217 -2.85 -8.28 0.22
C LYS A 217 -1.63 -7.89 -0.61
N ARG A 218 -0.43 -7.96 -0.03
CA ARG A 218 0.81 -7.65 -0.75
C ARG A 218 1.18 -8.69 -1.80
N LEU A 219 0.95 -9.98 -1.51
CA LEU A 219 1.17 -11.05 -2.49
C LEU A 219 0.23 -10.91 -3.70
N PHE A 220 -1.05 -10.61 -3.48
CA PHE A 220 -1.99 -10.36 -4.58
C PHE A 220 -1.68 -9.06 -5.33
N ASP A 221 -1.30 -7.99 -4.63
CA ASP A 221 -0.81 -6.77 -5.30
C ASP A 221 0.42 -7.05 -6.18
N TYR A 222 1.26 -8.02 -5.81
CA TYR A 222 2.36 -8.48 -6.67
C TYR A 222 1.90 -9.41 -7.78
N ALA A 223 0.99 -10.35 -7.52
CA ALA A 223 0.41 -11.24 -8.51
C ALA A 223 -0.23 -10.47 -9.67
N ILE A 224 -0.88 -9.33 -9.39
CA ILE A 224 -1.37 -8.39 -10.42
C ILE A 224 -0.19 -7.88 -11.25
N ARG A 225 0.88 -7.37 -10.61
CA ARG A 225 2.05 -6.81 -11.31
C ARG A 225 2.79 -7.81 -12.21
N ILE A 226 2.64 -9.11 -11.96
CA ILE A 226 3.20 -10.17 -12.80
C ILE A 226 2.15 -10.84 -13.70
N ASN A 227 0.96 -10.25 -13.83
CA ASN A 227 -0.14 -10.70 -14.69
C ASN A 227 -0.69 -12.11 -14.37
N GLU A 228 -0.58 -12.57 -13.13
CA GLU A 228 -1.14 -13.86 -12.69
C GLU A 228 -2.62 -13.74 -12.29
N VAL A 229 -3.07 -12.56 -11.86
CA VAL A 229 -4.46 -12.26 -11.48
C VAL A 229 -4.86 -10.86 -11.93
N ALA A 230 -6.14 -10.66 -12.22
CA ALA A 230 -6.66 -9.36 -12.64
C ALA A 230 -6.96 -8.40 -11.48
N SER A 231 -7.22 -8.92 -10.28
CA SER A 231 -7.64 -8.10 -9.14
C SER A 231 -7.16 -8.66 -7.79
N ASN A 232 -7.24 -7.83 -6.74
CA ASN A 232 -6.83 -8.21 -5.39
C ASN A 232 -8.06 -8.31 -4.48
N PRO A 233 -8.50 -9.53 -4.12
CA PRO A 233 -9.70 -9.73 -3.30
C PRO A 233 -9.52 -9.23 -1.86
N PHE A 234 -8.28 -9.08 -1.39
CA PHE A 234 -7.96 -8.58 -0.05
C PHE A 234 -7.84 -7.05 0.03
N LYS A 235 -8.00 -6.31 -1.09
CA LYS A 235 -7.65 -4.88 -1.14
C LYS A 235 -8.47 -4.03 -0.16
N THR A 236 -9.77 -4.28 -0.10
CA THR A 236 -10.75 -3.53 0.72
C THR A 236 -11.15 -4.28 1.99
N LEU A 237 -10.61 -5.48 2.22
CA LEU A 237 -10.95 -6.30 3.37
C LEU A 237 -10.61 -5.58 4.67
N THR A 238 -11.58 -5.53 5.59
CA THR A 238 -11.42 -4.85 6.88
C THR A 238 -10.60 -5.71 7.85
N SER A 239 -9.79 -5.05 8.67
CA SER A 239 -9.03 -5.73 9.73
C SER A 239 -9.86 -5.84 10.99
N PHE A 240 -9.68 -6.92 11.76
CA PHE A 240 -10.28 -7.03 13.08
C PHE A 240 -9.75 -5.93 13.99
N LYS A 241 -10.67 -5.23 14.67
CA LYS A 241 -10.31 -4.37 15.80
C LYS A 241 -9.86 -5.27 16.96
N ILE A 242 -8.77 -4.85 17.61
CA ILE A 242 -8.20 -5.50 18.78
C ILE A 242 -8.31 -4.50 19.92
N THR A 243 -9.09 -4.84 20.93
CA THR A 243 -9.30 -3.97 22.09
C THR A 243 -8.07 -3.94 22.99
N ALA A 244 -8.08 -3.12 24.05
CA ALA A 244 -6.95 -3.06 24.96
C ALA A 244 -6.81 -4.37 25.76
N GLU A 245 -7.94 -4.98 26.12
CA GLU A 245 -8.06 -6.21 26.91
C GLU A 245 -7.62 -7.44 26.09
N GLU A 246 -7.80 -7.40 24.76
CA GLU A 246 -7.33 -8.45 23.85
C GLU A 246 -5.84 -8.37 23.55
N LYS A 247 -5.16 -7.28 23.94
CA LYS A 247 -3.70 -7.22 23.84
C LYS A 247 -3.13 -8.00 25.00
N SER A 248 -2.19 -8.90 24.70
CA SER A 248 -1.39 -9.53 25.75
C SER A 248 -0.80 -8.46 26.67
N PRO A 249 -0.92 -8.62 28.00
CA PRO A 249 -0.27 -7.72 28.94
C PRO A 249 1.21 -7.69 28.61
N LYS A 250 1.75 -6.48 28.53
CA LYS A 250 3.18 -6.25 28.36
C LYS A 250 3.66 -5.53 29.60
N ASP A 251 3.41 -6.17 30.72
CA ASP A 251 3.77 -5.61 32.01
C ASP A 251 5.28 -5.74 32.16
N ASN A 252 5.87 -4.72 32.78
CA ASN A 252 7.27 -4.78 33.15
C ASN A 252 7.40 -5.71 34.37
N PHE A 253 8.56 -6.33 34.52
CA PHE A 253 8.87 -7.07 35.74
C PHE A 253 8.78 -6.13 36.95
N THR A 254 8.11 -6.60 37.99
CA THR A 254 8.14 -5.99 39.31
C THR A 254 9.49 -6.24 39.98
N MET A 255 9.84 -5.45 41.00
CA MET A 255 11.10 -5.67 41.74
C MET A 255 11.16 -7.04 42.42
N GLY A 256 10.04 -7.58 42.89
CA GLY A 256 9.98 -8.94 43.44
C GLY A 256 10.28 -10.01 42.40
N GLU A 257 9.70 -9.90 41.19
CA GLU A 257 9.99 -10.82 40.09
C GLU A 257 11.44 -10.69 39.59
N LEU A 258 12.00 -9.47 39.57
CA LEU A 258 13.42 -9.27 39.28
C LEU A 258 14.30 -9.93 40.35
N GLY A 259 13.92 -9.85 41.63
CA GLY A 259 14.58 -10.57 42.71
C GLY A 259 14.66 -12.07 42.42
N LEU A 260 13.55 -12.69 42.05
CA LEU A 260 13.52 -14.12 41.65
C LEU A 260 14.44 -14.44 40.46
N VAL A 261 14.53 -13.55 39.48
CA VAL A 261 15.45 -13.69 38.33
C VAL A 261 16.91 -13.51 38.75
N PHE A 262 17.19 -12.67 39.74
CA PHE A 262 18.55 -12.44 40.23
C PHE A 262 19.04 -13.47 41.26
N ASP A 263 18.12 -14.16 41.92
CA ASP A 263 18.39 -15.22 42.90
C ASP A 263 18.61 -16.60 42.24
N THR A 264 18.42 -16.71 40.92
CA THR A 264 18.67 -17.97 40.20
C THR A 264 20.16 -18.31 40.09
N ASP A 265 20.50 -19.60 40.12
CA ASP A 265 21.88 -20.07 39.87
C ASP A 265 22.32 -19.92 38.41
N ARG A 266 21.40 -19.56 37.50
CA ARG A 266 21.68 -19.33 36.08
C ARG A 266 22.39 -17.99 35.85
N LEU A 267 23.71 -18.02 35.97
CA LEU A 267 24.59 -16.85 35.74
C LEU A 267 24.34 -16.19 34.37
N ASP A 268 24.09 -16.97 33.33
CA ASP A 268 23.79 -16.47 31.99
C ASP A 268 22.48 -15.65 31.96
N LEU A 269 21.44 -16.13 32.61
CA LEU A 269 20.16 -15.42 32.72
C LEU A 269 20.31 -14.13 33.55
N ARG A 270 21.03 -14.21 34.67
CA ARG A 270 21.31 -13.05 35.54
C ARG A 270 22.08 -11.97 34.80
N ASN A 271 23.19 -12.34 34.17
CA ASN A 271 24.04 -11.41 33.43
C ASN A 271 23.28 -10.79 32.25
N TYR A 272 22.51 -11.61 31.51
CA TYR A 272 21.66 -11.11 30.45
C TYR A 272 20.64 -10.09 30.98
N MET A 273 19.94 -10.39 32.08
CA MET A 273 18.92 -9.51 32.62
C MET A 273 19.51 -8.21 33.15
N MET A 274 20.62 -8.27 33.91
CA MET A 274 21.34 -7.08 34.38
C MET A 274 21.78 -6.20 33.21
N PHE A 275 22.38 -6.81 32.19
CA PHE A 275 22.86 -6.08 31.01
C PHE A 275 21.70 -5.47 30.21
N ALA A 276 20.60 -6.20 30.02
CA ALA A 276 19.42 -5.71 29.32
C ALA A 276 18.74 -4.55 30.06
N LEU A 277 18.66 -4.61 31.39
CA LEU A 277 18.10 -3.55 32.22
C LEU A 277 18.99 -2.31 32.24
N TYR A 278 20.31 -2.48 32.34
CA TYR A 278 21.27 -1.38 32.31
C TYR A 278 21.27 -0.65 30.96
N THR A 279 21.32 -1.42 29.86
CA THR A 279 21.50 -0.84 28.52
C THR A 279 20.19 -0.48 27.80
N GLY A 280 19.06 -1.08 28.20
CA GLY A 280 17.78 -0.94 27.50
C GLY A 280 17.80 -1.49 26.06
N LEU A 281 18.78 -2.33 25.73
CA LEU A 281 18.92 -2.89 24.39
C LEU A 281 17.93 -4.00 24.12
N ARG A 282 17.52 -4.13 22.85
CA ARG A 282 16.75 -5.31 22.43
C ARG A 282 17.64 -6.53 22.46
N LEU A 283 17.08 -7.70 22.75
CA LEU A 283 17.78 -8.99 22.73
C LEU A 283 18.67 -9.18 21.50
N ASN A 284 18.17 -8.88 20.29
CA ASN A 284 18.96 -9.03 19.07
C ASN A 284 20.10 -7.99 18.93
N GLU A 285 19.99 -6.83 19.57
CA GLU A 285 21.08 -5.86 19.62
C GLU A 285 22.16 -6.34 20.59
N ILE A 286 21.76 -6.90 21.75
CA ILE A 286 22.68 -7.52 22.72
C ILE A 286 23.43 -8.70 22.08
N TRP A 287 22.72 -9.57 21.36
CA TRP A 287 23.30 -10.75 20.72
C TRP A 287 24.32 -10.43 19.60
N GLN A 288 24.34 -9.19 19.11
CA GLN A 288 25.25 -8.74 18.07
C GLN A 288 26.51 -8.06 18.63
N LEU A 289 26.60 -7.90 19.95
CA LEU A 289 27.77 -7.29 20.60
C LEU A 289 28.91 -8.29 20.71
N ASP A 290 30.12 -7.76 20.57
CA ASP A 290 31.38 -8.47 20.74
C ASP A 290 32.41 -7.56 21.44
N GLY A 291 33.63 -8.06 21.65
CA GLY A 291 34.71 -7.28 22.29
C GLY A 291 35.08 -6.00 21.52
N MET A 292 34.84 -5.96 20.21
CA MET A 292 35.11 -4.79 19.35
C MET A 292 34.01 -3.73 19.45
N SER A 293 32.91 -4.05 20.15
CA SER A 293 31.80 -3.13 20.36
C SER A 293 32.06 -2.14 21.51
N ILE A 294 33.16 -2.29 22.26
CA ILE A 294 33.54 -1.40 23.36
C ILE A 294 34.63 -0.46 22.88
N ASP A 295 34.39 0.84 23.03
CA ASP A 295 35.36 1.90 22.74
C ASP A 295 35.55 2.78 23.98
N GLU A 296 36.59 3.62 23.94
CA GLU A 296 36.87 4.62 24.97
C GLU A 296 37.15 5.97 24.31
N ARG A 297 36.56 7.05 24.85
CA ARG A 297 36.87 8.43 24.47
C ARG A 297 36.93 9.30 25.70
N GLU A 298 38.00 10.07 25.80
CA GLU A 298 38.22 11.01 26.91
C GLU A 298 38.11 10.32 28.29
N GLY A 299 38.58 9.08 28.40
CA GLY A 299 38.52 8.27 29.63
C GLY A 299 37.16 7.62 29.92
N VAL A 300 36.15 7.81 29.06
CA VAL A 300 34.81 7.21 29.21
C VAL A 300 34.66 6.03 28.24
N LYS A 301 34.41 4.84 28.79
CA LYS A 301 34.10 3.64 28.00
C LYS A 301 32.64 3.65 27.57
N PHE A 302 32.35 3.20 26.35
CA PHE A 302 30.99 3.08 25.84
C PHE A 302 30.84 1.87 24.92
N ILE A 303 29.61 1.36 24.87
CA ILE A 303 29.19 0.29 23.97
C ILE A 303 28.65 0.93 22.69
N ASN A 304 29.29 0.67 21.56
CA ASN A 304 28.79 1.01 20.24
C ASN A 304 27.78 -0.03 19.76
N VAL A 305 26.52 0.38 19.67
CA VAL A 305 25.43 -0.50 19.28
C VAL A 305 24.92 -0.14 17.91
N LYS A 306 25.05 -1.06 16.95
CA LYS A 306 24.39 -0.96 15.65
C LYS A 306 22.89 -1.19 15.82
N THR A 307 22.08 -0.19 15.50
CA THR A 307 20.62 -0.35 15.65
C THR A 307 20.05 -1.35 14.64
N ALA A 308 19.37 -2.40 15.13
CA ALA A 308 18.83 -3.47 14.29
C ALA A 308 17.55 -3.10 13.52
N LYS A 309 16.87 -2.00 13.88
CA LYS A 309 15.57 -1.64 13.27
C LYS A 309 15.37 -0.13 13.18
N GLN A 310 15.32 0.40 11.95
CA GLN A 310 15.01 1.81 11.67
C GLN A 310 14.11 1.98 10.44
N LYS A 311 13.45 3.14 10.37
CA LYS A 311 12.66 3.56 9.21
C LYS A 311 13.64 4.02 8.12
N GLY A 312 13.60 3.40 6.94
CA GLY A 312 14.42 3.79 5.79
C GLY A 312 15.79 3.11 5.64
N GLY A 313 16.10 2.09 6.45
CA GLY A 313 17.29 1.25 6.24
C GLY A 313 18.65 1.89 6.55
N ALA A 314 18.67 3.10 7.11
CA ALA A 314 19.90 3.74 7.58
C ALA A 314 20.49 2.97 8.77
N VAL A 315 21.79 2.70 8.71
CA VAL A 315 22.55 2.18 9.85
C VAL A 315 22.92 3.36 10.73
N LYS A 316 22.40 3.39 11.96
CA LYS A 316 22.88 4.32 13.00
C LYS A 316 23.50 3.53 14.14
N TYR A 317 24.50 4.13 14.75
CA TYR A 317 25.12 3.65 15.96
C TYR A 317 24.59 4.46 17.14
N ARG A 318 24.35 3.77 18.26
CA ARG A 318 24.06 4.38 19.57
C ARG A 318 25.22 4.06 20.49
N GLN A 319 25.61 5.04 21.30
CA GLN A 319 26.67 4.86 22.28
C GLN A 319 26.04 4.85 23.67
N ILE A 320 26.35 3.79 24.42
CA ILE A 320 25.85 3.60 25.79
C ILE A 320 27.07 3.65 26.71
N PRO A 321 27.19 4.66 27.59
CA PRO A 321 28.31 4.74 28.50
C PRO A 321 28.34 3.54 29.45
N ILE A 322 29.54 3.12 29.83
CA ILE A 322 29.80 2.14 30.87
C ILE A 322 30.28 2.94 32.08
N HIS A 323 29.51 2.88 33.17
CA HIS A 323 29.78 3.61 34.41
C HIS A 323 30.68 2.83 35.37
#